data_AF-A0A1G2T012-F1
#
_entry.id   AF-A0A1G2T012-F1
#
_cell.length_a   1.000
_cell.length_b   1.000
_cell.length_c   1.000
_cell.angle_alpha   90.00
_cell.angle_beta   90.00
_cell.angle_gamma   90.00
#
_symmetry.space_group_name_H-M   'P 1'
#
loop_
_entity.id
_entity.type
_entity.pdbx_description
1 polymer ?
#
loop_
_entity_poly.entity_id
_entity_poly.type
_entity_poly.pdbx_seq_one_letter_code
_entity_poly.pdbx_strand_id
1 'polypeptide(L)' 'MSGVAIALNAIMFAVYLIFWGAVFVIFYHLTRFGVGTQPKRFAAVFFIGSVILFGASVILFANLDLASLISK' A
#
# COMPACT_ATOMS: atom_id res chain seq x y z
N MET A 1 -17.00 -6.60 -18.89
CA MET A 1 -15.84 -5.73 -19.14
C MET A 1 -15.12 -6.24 -20.39
N SER A 2 -14.60 -5.35 -21.24
CA SER A 2 -13.83 -5.78 -22.42
C SER A 2 -12.47 -6.36 -22.01
N GLY A 3 -11.88 -7.23 -22.84
CA GLY A 3 -10.55 -7.79 -22.58
C GLY A 3 -9.46 -6.70 -22.42
N VAL A 4 -9.60 -5.61 -23.16
CA VAL A 4 -8.74 -4.42 -23.04
C VAL A 4 -8.86 -3.77 -21.66
N ALA A 5 -10.07 -3.63 -21.12
CA ALA A 5 -10.28 -3.05 -19.79
C ALA A 5 -9.65 -3.92 -18.69
N ILE A 6 -9.72 -5.25 -18.81
CA ILE A 6 -9.10 -6.18 -17.86
C ILE A 6 -7.57 -6.03 -17.89
N ALA A 7 -6.98 -5.98 -19.08
CA ALA A 7 -5.54 -5.80 -19.24
C ALA A 7 -5.05 -4.46 -18.67
N LEU A 8 -5.76 -3.36 -18.95
CA LEU A 8 -5.43 -2.04 -18.41
C LEU A 8 -5.51 -2.01 -16.88
N ASN A 9 -6.55 -2.60 -16.29
CA ASN A 9 -6.68 -2.66 -14.84
C ASN A 9 -5.56 -3.49 -14.19
N ALA A 10 -5.17 -4.61 -14.80
CA ALA A 10 -4.06 -5.43 -14.31
C ALA A 10 -2.72 -4.67 -14.36
N ILE A 11 -2.47 -3.93 -15.44
CA ILE A 11 -1.27 -3.07 -15.57
C ILE A 11 -1.29 -1.97 -14.51
N MET A 12 -2.42 -1.27 -14.35
CA MET A 12 -2.56 -0.21 -13.34
C MET A 12 -2.33 -0.73 -11.92
N PHE A 13 -2.87 -1.91 -11.61
CA PHE A 13 -2.64 -2.55 -10.32
C PHE A 13 -1.16 -2.90 -10.10
N ALA A 14 -0.48 -3.46 -11.11
CA ALA A 14 0.95 -3.76 -11.03
C ALA A 14 1.80 -2.49 -10.84
N VAL A 15 1.53 -1.42 -11.60
CA VAL A 15 2.20 -0.12 -11.45
C VAL A 15 1.99 0.45 -10.05
N TYR A 16 0.76 0.34 -9.52
CA TYR A 16 0.45 0.78 -8.17
C TYR A 16 1.23 0.02 -7.09
N LEU A 17 1.36 -1.31 -7.22
CA LEU A 17 2.17 -2.13 -6.31
C LEU A 17 3.65 -1.77 -6.36
N ILE A 18 4.20 -1.55 -7.55
CA ILE A 18 5.60 -1.11 -7.73
C ILE A 18 5.80 0.26 -7.06
N PHE A 19 4.88 1.19 -7.29
CA PHE A 19 4.93 2.52 -6.67
C PHE A 19 4.85 2.44 -5.14
N TRP A 20 3.92 1.65 -4.59
CA TRP A 20 3.80 1.44 -3.14
C TRP A 20 5.09 0.87 -2.53
N GLY A 21 5.67 -0.15 -3.17
CA GLY A 21 6.93 -0.75 -2.73
C GLY A 21 8.10 0.24 -2.78
N ALA A 22 8.23 1.00 -3.87
CA ALA A 22 9.27 2.02 -4.02
C ALA A 22 9.16 3.13 -2.96
N VAL A 23 7.94 3.64 -2.72
CA VAL A 23 7.66 4.65 -1.69
C VAL A 23 8.00 4.12 -0.31
N PHE A 24 7.62 2.87 0.00
CA PHE A 24 8.00 2.22 1.25
C PHE A 24 9.53 2.14 1.41
N VAL A 25 10.26 1.71 0.38
CA VAL A 25 11.72 1.63 0.40
C VAL A 25 12.36 3.01 0.63
N ILE A 26 11.88 4.05 -0.05
CA ILE A 26 12.38 5.42 0.13
C ILE A 26 12.19 5.87 1.58
N PHE A 27 10.97 5.75 2.11
CA PHE A 27 10.72 6.17 3.50
C PHE A 27 11.44 5.32 4.52
N TYR A 28 11.59 4.01 4.30
CA TYR A 28 12.41 3.15 5.14
C TYR A 28 13.87 3.62 5.19
N HIS A 29 14.46 3.98 4.05
CA HIS A 29 15.84 4.48 4.02
C HIS A 29 15.94 5.86 4.66
N LEU A 30 15.00 6.78 4.39
CA LEU A 30 14.99 8.12 4.99
C LEU A 30 14.85 8.05 6.52
N THR A 31 13.95 7.21 7.03
CA THR A 31 13.78 7.01 8.48
C THR A 31 14.99 6.30 9.09
N ARG A 32 15.59 5.31 8.42
CA ARG A 32 16.79 4.62 8.91
C ARG A 32 18.02 5.54 8.97
N PHE A 33 18.22 6.41 7.99
CA PHE A 33 19.39 7.29 7.93
C PHE A 33 19.22 8.58 8.76
N GLY A 34 17.99 8.95 9.13
CA GLY A 34 17.71 10.14 9.94
C GLY A 34 17.32 9.89 11.41
N VAL A 35 16.87 8.69 11.79
CA VAL A 35 16.19 8.45 13.07
C VAL A 35 17.03 7.60 14.04
N GLY A 36 17.86 8.28 14.83
CA GLY A 36 18.32 7.88 16.17
C GLY A 36 18.85 6.45 16.37
N THR A 37 18.84 5.99 17.62
CA THR A 37 19.47 4.72 18.03
C THR A 37 18.63 3.46 17.76
N GLN A 38 17.39 3.60 17.24
CA GLN A 38 16.46 2.47 17.07
C GLN A 38 15.74 2.45 15.70
N PRO A 39 16.48 2.46 14.57
CA PRO A 39 15.90 2.52 13.23
C PRO A 39 14.97 1.33 12.90
N LYS A 40 15.20 0.15 13.50
CA LYS A 40 14.38 -1.04 13.26
C LYS A 40 12.93 -0.90 13.77
N ARG A 41 12.71 -0.22 14.90
CA ARG A 41 11.36 -0.02 15.46
C ARG A 41 10.57 0.98 14.63
N PHE A 42 11.21 2.07 14.22
CA PHE A 42 10.61 3.04 13.31
C PHE A 42 10.24 2.43 11.95
N ALA A 43 11.13 1.62 11.38
CA ALA A 43 10.85 0.89 10.15
C ALA A 43 9.61 -0.02 10.26
N ALA A 44 9.46 -0.73 11.39
CA ALA A 44 8.30 -1.59 11.61
C ALA A 44 6.99 -0.79 11.69
N VAL A 45 6.98 0.32 12.44
CA VAL A 45 5.82 1.23 12.51
C VAL A 45 5.49 1.79 11.13
N PHE A 46 6.51 2.19 10.35
CA PHE A 46 6.32 2.75 9.02
C PHE A 46 5.77 1.71 8.03
N PHE A 47 6.23 0.46 8.12
CA PHE A 47 5.72 -0.65 7.32
C PHE A 47 4.27 -0.98 7.65
N ILE A 48 3.94 -1.07 8.94
CA ILE A 48 2.55 -1.32 9.37
C ILE A 48 1.65 -0.18 8.88
N GLY A 49 2.10 1.08 9.05
CA GLY A 49 1.38 2.25 8.56
C GLY A 49 1.18 2.23 7.04
N SER A 50 2.19 1.85 6.25
CA SER A 50 2.08 1.80 4.79
C SER A 50 1.13 0.71 4.31
N VAL A 51 1.07 -0.44 5.00
CA VAL A 51 0.10 -1.52 4.71
C VAL A 51 -1.33 -1.07 5.04
N ILE A 52 -1.54 -0.41 6.18
CA ILE A 52 -2.87 0.11 6.57
C ILE A 52 -3.36 1.16 5.56
N LEU A 53 -2.50 2.13 5.21
CA LEU A 53 -2.86 3.17 4.24
C LEU A 53 -3.12 2.61 2.84
N PHE A 54 -2.38 1.57 2.44
CA PHE A 54 -2.63 0.84 1.20
C PHE A 54 -3.97 0.10 1.22
N GLY A 55 -4.32 -0.56 2.32
CA GLY A 55 -5.63 -1.18 2.48
C GLY A 55 -6.75 -0.14 2.36
N ALA A 56 -6.61 0.99 3.06
CA ALA A 56 -7.58 2.09 3.01
C ALA A 56 -7.73 2.68 1.60
N SER A 57 -6.64 2.88 0.87
CA SER A 57 -6.70 3.41 -0.51
C SER A 57 -7.40 2.44 -1.46
N VAL A 58 -7.17 1.13 -1.34
CA VAL A 58 -7.86 0.11 -2.14
C VAL A 58 -9.36 0.11 -1.85
N ILE A 59 -9.76 0.13 -0.57
CA ILE A 59 -11.17 0.19 -0.17
C ILE A 59 -11.86 1.41 -0.77
N LEU A 60 -11.26 2.60 -0.62
CA LEU A 60 -11.81 3.86 -1.13
C LEU A 60 -11.88 3.87 -2.66
N PHE A 61 -10.81 3.41 -3.34
CA PHE A 61 -10.75 3.38 -4.79
C PHE A 61 -11.79 2.43 -5.39
N ALA A 62 -11.89 1.21 -4.83
CA ALA A 62 -12.82 0.20 -5.31
C ALA A 62 -14.24 0.36 -4.73
N ASN A 63 -14.49 1.38 -3.90
CA ASN A 63 -15.75 1.58 -3.18
C ASN A 63 -16.25 0.29 -2.51
N LEU A 64 -15.33 -0.44 -1.85
CA LEU A 64 -15.67 -1.71 -1.23
C LEU A 64 -16.56 -1.48 -0.02
N ASP A 65 -17.70 -2.17 0.01
CA ASP A 65 -18.55 -2.23 1.19
C ASP A 65 -17.95 -3.18 2.22
N LEU A 66 -17.28 -2.62 3.22
CA LEU A 66 -16.70 -3.35 4.34
C LEU A 66 -17.75 -4.09 5.19
N ALA A 67 -18.99 -3.58 5.26
CA ALA A 67 -20.04 -4.22 6.04
C ALA A 67 -20.39 -5.60 5.46
N SER A 68 -20.36 -5.74 4.14
CA SER A 68 -20.57 -7.00 3.44
C SER A 68 -19.49 -8.07 3.69
N LEU A 69 -18.30 -7.65 4.15
CA LEU A 69 -17.19 -8.56 4.48
C LEU A 69 -17.24 -9.02 5.94
N ILE A 70 -17.82 -8.21 6.84
CA ILE A 70 -17.94 -8.51 8.27
C ILE A 70 -19.24 -9.30 8.55
N SER A 71 -20.29 -9.11 7.74
CA SER A 71 -21.58 -9.81 7.92
C SER A 71 -21.60 -11.23 7.33
N LYS A 72 -20.45 -11.86 7.12
CA LYS A 72 -20.31 -13.27 6.73
C LYS A 72 -19.91 -14.14 7.91
#